data_AF-A0A523K9Q3-F1
#
_entry.id   AF-A0A523K9Q3-F1
#
_cell.length_a   1.000
_cell.length_b   1.000
_cell.length_c   1.000
_cell.angle_alpha   90.00
_cell.angle_beta   90.00
_cell.angle_gamma   90.00
#
_symmetry.space_group_name_H-M   'P 1'
#
loop_
_entity.id
_entity.type
_entity.pdbx_description
1 polymer ?
#
loop_
_entity_poly.entity_id
_entity_poly.type
_entity_poly.pdbx_seq_one_letter_code
_entity_poly.pdbx_strand_id
1 'polypeptide(L)'
;MSQTDTTAPSREEIAWELVELYDELSIETVNEMLAKNVPMETLEFIAAYAGDFADTHDVNDRTRRGLPNLILLGYLLRIVEDRLLGDEELE
;
A
#
# COMPACT_ATOMS: atom_id res chain seq x y z
N MET A 1 -22.36 7.26 31.62
CA MET A 1 -21.09 7.30 30.86
C MET A 1 -20.91 5.90 30.30
N SER A 2 -21.35 5.66 29.06
CA SER A 2 -21.21 4.35 28.44
C SER A 2 -19.77 4.18 28.00
N GLN A 3 -19.13 3.11 28.47
CA GLN A 3 -17.89 2.60 27.89
C GLN A 3 -18.18 2.34 26.41
N THR A 4 -17.47 3.03 25.52
CA THR A 4 -17.38 2.62 24.13
C THR A 4 -16.64 1.28 24.13
N ASP A 5 -17.38 0.23 23.82
CA ASP A 5 -16.85 -1.09 23.53
C ASP A 5 -16.05 -0.96 22.22
N THR A 6 -14.79 -0.53 22.33
CA THR A 6 -13.89 -0.42 21.17
C THR A 6 -13.47 -1.84 20.81
N THR A 7 -14.36 -2.55 20.13
CA THR A 7 -14.02 -3.80 19.45
C THR A 7 -12.96 -3.45 18.41
N ALA A 8 -11.85 -4.20 18.39
CA ALA A 8 -10.84 -3.99 17.36
C ALA A 8 -11.48 -4.13 15.97
N PRO A 9 -11.21 -3.22 15.03
CA PRO A 9 -11.82 -3.25 13.71
C PRO A 9 -11.49 -4.58 13.02
N SER A 10 -12.46 -5.11 12.28
CA SER A 10 -12.28 -6.29 11.44
C SER A 10 -11.27 -6.01 10.32
N ARG A 11 -10.69 -7.06 9.74
CA ARG A 11 -9.73 -6.94 8.63
C ARG A 11 -10.34 -6.19 7.43
N GLU A 12 -11.63 -6.37 7.18
CA GLU A 12 -12.36 -5.69 6.12
C GLU A 12 -12.51 -4.19 6.43
N GLU A 13 -12.84 -3.82 7.66
CA GLU A 13 -12.91 -2.41 8.09
C GLU A 13 -11.56 -1.72 7.99
N ILE A 14 -10.47 -2.37 8.45
CA ILE A 14 -9.10 -1.83 8.29
C ILE A 14 -8.73 -1.64 6.82
N ALA A 15 -9.11 -2.59 5.95
CA ALA A 15 -8.83 -2.48 4.52
C ALA A 15 -9.59 -1.30 3.88
N TRP A 16 -10.85 -1.08 4.26
CA TRP A 16 -11.62 0.07 3.79
C TRP A 16 -11.09 1.40 4.32
N GLU A 17 -10.75 1.48 5.60
CA GLU A 17 -10.10 2.67 6.19
C GLU A 17 -8.79 3.00 5.47
N LEU A 18 -8.00 1.98 5.10
CA LEU A 18 -6.78 2.16 4.33
C LEU A 18 -7.05 2.68 2.92
N VAL A 19 -8.09 2.18 2.25
CA VAL A 19 -8.51 2.66 0.92
C VAL A 19 -8.97 4.11 0.99
N GLU A 20 -9.77 4.48 1.99
CA GLU A 20 -10.24 5.85 2.21
C GLU A 20 -9.07 6.80 2.48
N LEU A 21 -8.17 6.44 3.40
CA LEU A 21 -6.97 7.22 3.69
C LEU A 21 -6.07 7.36 2.46
N TYR A 22 -6.02 6.34 1.60
CA TYR A 22 -5.24 6.40 0.37
C TYR A 22 -5.90 7.29 -0.70
N ASP A 23 -7.23 7.28 -0.85
CA ASP A 23 -7.95 8.14 -1.80
C ASP A 23 -7.83 9.63 -1.42
N GLU A 24 -7.66 9.92 -0.13
CA GLU A 24 -7.36 11.27 0.37
C GLU A 24 -5.93 11.74 0.07
N LEU A 25 -4.99 10.82 -0.19
CA LEU A 25 -3.60 11.15 -0.46
C LEU A 25 -3.38 11.40 -1.96
N SER A 26 -2.88 12.59 -2.29
CA SER A 26 -2.48 12.90 -3.66
C SER A 26 -1.26 12.06 -4.07
N ILE A 27 -1.15 11.76 -5.36
CA ILE A 27 0.00 11.03 -5.94
C ILE A 27 1.30 11.75 -5.60
N GLU A 28 1.32 13.08 -5.62
CA GLU A 28 2.48 13.91 -5.29
C GLU A 28 2.89 13.70 -3.83
N THR A 29 1.92 13.68 -2.91
CA THR A 29 2.18 13.48 -1.48
C THR A 29 2.80 12.11 -1.22
N VAL A 30 2.25 11.07 -1.87
CA VAL A 30 2.80 9.71 -1.78
C VAL A 30 4.22 9.67 -2.35
N ASN A 31 4.44 10.26 -3.53
CA ASN A 31 5.77 10.31 -4.14
C ASN A 31 6.80 11.03 -3.26
N GLU A 32 6.43 12.13 -2.60
CA GLU A 32 7.30 12.84 -1.67
C GLU A 32 7.68 11.97 -0.46
N MET A 33 6.72 11.24 0.10
CA MET A 33 6.98 10.34 1.21
C MET A 33 7.90 9.18 0.80
N LEU A 34 7.65 8.60 -0.37
CA LEU A 34 8.47 7.52 -0.91
C LEU A 34 9.91 7.98 -1.18
N ALA A 35 10.09 9.14 -1.83
CA ALA A 35 11.41 9.68 -2.14
C ALA A 35 12.27 9.96 -0.89
N LYS A 36 11.63 10.22 0.27
CA LYS A 36 12.33 10.45 1.55
C LYS A 36 12.73 9.17 2.26
N ASN A 37 12.03 8.06 2.02
CA ASN A 37 12.11 6.85 2.85
C ASN A 37 12.56 5.60 2.09
N VAL A 38 12.62 5.65 0.76
CA VAL A 38 12.93 4.50 -0.09
C VAL A 38 14.14 4.83 -0.97
N PRO A 39 15.13 3.91 -1.10
CA PRO A 39 16.24 4.10 -2.02
C PRO A 39 15.78 4.32 -3.46
N MET A 40 16.45 5.22 -4.19
CA MET A 40 16.08 5.56 -5.57
C MET A 40 16.07 4.33 -6.49
N GLU A 41 17.04 3.44 -6.37
CA GLU A 41 17.12 2.20 -7.17
C GLU A 41 15.87 1.33 -7.00
N THR A 42 15.31 1.24 -5.79
CA THR A 42 14.06 0.52 -5.54
C THR A 42 12.87 1.21 -6.22
N LEU A 43 12.82 2.54 -6.18
CA LEU A 43 11.76 3.30 -6.85
C LEU A 43 11.81 3.14 -8.37
N GLU A 44 13.02 3.19 -8.95
CA GLU A 44 13.25 2.97 -10.39
C GLU A 44 12.84 1.56 -10.82
N PHE A 45 13.23 0.54 -10.04
CA PHE A 45 12.83 -0.84 -10.30
C PHE A 45 11.31 -1.00 -10.30
N ILE A 46 10.61 -0.47 -9.29
CA ILE A 46 9.15 -0.59 -9.18
C ILE A 46 8.46 0.18 -10.30
N ALA A 47 8.94 1.38 -10.66
CA ALA A 47 8.38 2.15 -11.76
C ALA A 47 8.50 1.40 -13.10
N ALA A 48 9.66 0.80 -13.37
CA ALA A 48 9.88 0.00 -14.57
C ALA A 48 8.97 -1.24 -14.60
N TYR A 49 8.93 -1.99 -13.50
CA TYR A 49 8.06 -3.16 -13.38
C TYR A 49 6.56 -2.82 -13.55
N ALA A 50 6.10 -1.73 -12.93
CA ALA A 50 4.73 -1.25 -13.06
C ALA A 50 4.41 -0.86 -14.51
N GLY A 51 5.35 -0.25 -15.22
CA GLY A 51 5.24 0.07 -16.64
C GLY A 51 5.02 -1.18 -17.48
N ASP A 52 5.92 -2.15 -17.37
CA ASP A 52 5.85 -3.43 -18.10
C ASP A 52 4.55 -4.20 -17.80
N PHE A 53 4.13 -4.19 -16.53
CA PHE A 53 2.86 -4.80 -16.11
C PHE A 53 1.66 -4.12 -16.78
N ALA A 54 1.61 -2.79 -16.74
CA ALA A 54 0.50 -2.00 -17.30
C ALA A 54 0.39 -2.16 -18.82
N ASP A 55 1.53 -2.28 -19.52
CA ASP A 55 1.60 -2.53 -20.95
C ASP A 55 1.10 -3.92 -21.33
N THR A 56 1.24 -4.89 -20.42
CA THR A 56 0.77 -6.26 -20.63
C THR A 56 -0.72 -6.45 -20.33
N HIS A 57 -1.33 -5.60 -19.48
CA HIS A 57 -2.66 -5.86 -18.88
C HIS A 57 -3.75 -4.82 -19.19
N ASP A 58 -3.62 -4.01 -20.25
CA ASP A 58 -4.61 -2.99 -20.66
C ASP A 58 -5.11 -2.11 -19.48
N VAL A 59 -4.18 -1.70 -18.63
CA VAL A 59 -4.48 -0.89 -17.45
C VAL A 59 -4.73 0.56 -17.88
N ASN A 60 -5.89 1.11 -17.49
CA ASN A 60 -6.27 2.48 -17.83
C ASN A 60 -5.25 3.54 -17.30
N ASP A 61 -5.21 4.70 -17.95
CA ASP A 61 -4.22 5.76 -17.65
C ASP A 61 -4.25 6.30 -16.22
N ARG A 62 -5.43 6.32 -15.57
CA ARG A 62 -5.55 6.77 -14.18
C ARG A 62 -4.86 5.78 -13.25
N THR A 63 -5.19 4.50 -13.38
CA THR A 63 -4.59 3.42 -12.59
C THR A 63 -3.11 3.26 -12.91
N ARG A 64 -2.71 3.35 -14.17
CA ARG A 64 -1.31 3.28 -14.63
C ARG A 64 -0.42 4.29 -13.92
N ARG A 65 -0.87 5.54 -13.72
CA ARG A 65 -0.08 6.57 -13.02
C ARG A 65 0.10 6.29 -11.53
N GLY A 66 -0.86 5.65 -10.88
CA GLY A 66 -0.78 5.28 -9.45
C GLY A 66 -0.17 3.90 -9.21
N LEU A 67 -0.01 3.09 -10.25
CA LEU A 67 0.37 1.68 -10.13
C LEU A 67 1.71 1.45 -9.41
N PRO A 68 2.80 2.22 -9.65
CA PRO A 68 4.04 2.07 -8.89
C PRO A 68 3.83 2.23 -7.38
N ASN A 69 3.02 3.22 -6.98
CA ASN A 69 2.74 3.51 -5.58
C ASN A 69 1.90 2.40 -4.94
N LEU A 70 0.91 1.88 -5.66
CA LEU A 70 0.07 0.76 -5.20
C LEU A 70 0.89 -0.52 -5.00
N ILE A 71 1.79 -0.83 -5.92
CA ILE A 71 2.67 -2.02 -5.82
C ILE A 71 3.58 -1.90 -4.59
N LEU A 72 4.21 -0.74 -4.41
CA LEU A 72 5.10 -0.51 -3.28
C LEU A 72 4.34 -0.56 -1.95
N LEU A 73 3.15 0.02 -1.87
CA LEU A 73 2.31 -0.08 -0.67
C LEU A 73 1.89 -1.51 -0.38
N GLY A 74 1.45 -2.26 -1.40
CA GLY A 74 1.11 -3.68 -1.25
C GLY A 74 2.30 -4.50 -0.73
N TYR A 75 3.50 -4.23 -1.24
CA TYR A 75 4.73 -4.86 -0.76
C TYR A 75 5.06 -4.51 0.70
N LEU A 76 4.94 -3.22 1.09
CA LEU A 76 5.17 -2.78 2.46
C LEU A 76 4.16 -3.40 3.43
N LEU A 77 2.87 -3.45 3.06
CA LEU A 77 1.83 -4.10 3.84
C LEU A 77 2.12 -5.59 4.01
N ARG A 78 2.56 -6.28 2.95
CA ARG A 78 2.95 -7.69 3.02
C ARG A 78 4.12 -7.92 3.98
N ILE A 79 5.13 -7.06 3.96
CA ILE A 79 6.25 -7.14 4.92
C ILE A 79 5.77 -6.92 6.36
N VAL A 80 4.91 -5.92 6.56
CA VAL A 80 4.35 -5.62 7.88
C VAL A 80 3.53 -6.80 8.38
N GLU A 81 2.67 -7.38 7.54
CA GLU A 81 1.91 -8.59 7.82
C GLU A 81 2.84 -9.75 8.18
N ASP A 82 3.85 -10.05 7.36
CA ASP A 82 4.81 -11.13 7.63
C ASP A 82 5.58 -10.94 8.93
N ARG A 83 5.84 -9.70 9.35
CA ARG A 83 6.56 -9.40 10.60
C ARG A 83 5.66 -9.37 11.83
N LEU A 84 4.41 -8.92 11.69
CA LEU A 84 3.47 -8.82 12.81
C LEU A 84 2.75 -10.15 13.05
N LEU A 85 2.44 -10.90 11.98
CA LEU A 85 1.81 -12.23 12.06
C LEU A 85 2.84 -13.35 12.09
N GLY A 86 4.12 -13.06 11.82
CA GLY A 86 5.23 -14.02 11.80
C GLY A 86 5.61 -14.63 13.15
N ASP A 87 4.92 -14.27 14.24
CA ASP A 87 5.04 -14.89 15.56
C ASP A 87 3.80 -15.73 15.96
N GLU A 88 2.72 -15.80 15.15
CA GLU A 88 1.49 -16.55 15.48
C GLU A 88 1.45 -18.00 14.96
N GLU A 89 2.46 -18.46 14.19
CA GLU A 89 2.53 -19.86 13.70
C GLU A 89 3.39 -20.80 14.59
N LEU A 90 3.67 -20.43 15.84
CA LEU A 90 4.35 -21.28 16.82
C LEU A 90 3.60 -21.42 18.15
N GLU A 91 2.30 -21.73 18.14
CA GLU A 91 1.60 -22.40 19.26
C GLU A 91 0.64 -23.50 18.78
#